data_AF-A0A0A1T6W5-F1
#
_entry.id   AF-A0A0A1T6W5-F1
#
_cell.length_a   1.000
_cell.length_b   1.000
_cell.length_c   1.000
_cell.angle_alpha   90.00
_cell.angle_beta   90.00
_cell.angle_gamma   90.00
#
_symmetry.space_group_name_H-M   'P 1'
#
loop_
_entity.id
_entity.type
_entity.pdbx_description
1 polymer ?
#
loop_
_entity_poly.entity_id
_entity_poly.type
_entity_poly.pdbx_seq_one_letter_code
_entity_poly.pdbx_strand_id
1 'polypeptide(L)'
;MKFAVPVILALVSAAQATQVNWEICNGGVEKTNSDGCTNVSGAKEDNLCGITIPPPGTDYCEFYTTGCGNPFGSTYRCSVSDGHCNARSWKSIASYRCWDH
;
A
#
# COMPACT_ATOMS: atom_id res chain seq x y z
N MET A 1 20.46 -49.94 -1.25
CA MET A 1 20.25 -48.83 -2.21
C MET A 1 19.24 -47.89 -1.56
N LYS A 2 19.70 -46.78 -0.96
CA LYS A 2 19.70 -45.42 -1.57
C LYS A 2 18.33 -45.07 -2.17
N PHE A 3 17.57 -44.20 -1.51
CA PHE A 3 16.91 -43.01 -2.09
C PHE A 3 16.48 -42.10 -0.93
N ALA A 4 17.40 -41.25 -0.46
CA ALA A 4 17.02 -40.07 0.30
C ALA A 4 16.56 -39.03 -0.74
N VAL A 5 15.25 -38.84 -0.86
CA VAL A 5 14.67 -37.78 -1.69
C VAL A 5 14.90 -36.47 -0.94
N PRO A 6 15.64 -35.50 -1.48
CA PRO A 6 15.73 -34.18 -0.88
C PRO A 6 14.35 -33.54 -1.01
N VAL A 7 13.69 -33.31 0.12
CA VAL A 7 12.55 -32.39 0.20
C VAL A 7 13.12 -31.02 -0.12
N ILE A 8 12.99 -30.62 -1.38
CA ILE A 8 13.25 -29.27 -1.83
C ILE A 8 12.21 -28.41 -1.11
N LEU A 9 12.62 -27.76 -0.02
CA LEU A 9 11.90 -26.59 0.48
C LEU A 9 11.96 -25.57 -0.64
N ALA A 10 10.89 -25.52 -1.45
CA ALA A 10 10.61 -24.33 -2.22
C ALA A 10 10.43 -23.22 -1.19
N LEU A 11 11.47 -22.39 -1.02
CA LEU A 11 11.29 -21.06 -0.46
C LEU A 11 10.36 -20.34 -1.43
N VAL A 12 9.06 -20.47 -1.18
CA VAL A 12 8.08 -19.54 -1.71
C VAL A 12 8.47 -18.23 -1.07
N SER A 13 9.21 -17.42 -1.81
CA SER A 13 9.43 -16.01 -1.50
C SER A 13 8.06 -15.35 -1.54
N ALA A 14 7.29 -15.49 -0.46
CA ALA A 14 6.15 -14.66 -0.21
C ALA A 14 6.72 -13.26 0.04
N ALA A 15 6.92 -12.51 -1.04
CA ALA A 15 6.92 -11.06 -0.94
C ALA A 15 5.61 -10.72 -0.22
N GLN A 16 5.72 -10.27 1.02
CA GLN A 16 4.55 -9.93 1.82
C GLN A 16 3.93 -8.73 1.13
N ALA A 17 2.80 -8.90 0.45
CA ALA A 17 2.11 -7.79 -0.19
C ALA A 17 1.87 -6.69 0.87
N THR A 18 2.35 -5.47 0.59
CA THR A 18 2.37 -4.38 1.57
C THR A 18 0.95 -3.93 1.89
N GLN A 19 0.52 -4.02 3.15
CA GLN A 19 -0.81 -3.58 3.56
C GLN A 19 -0.84 -2.06 3.75
N VAL A 20 -1.92 -1.41 3.28
CA VAL A 20 -2.24 0.00 3.56
C VAL A 20 -3.63 0.07 4.17
N ASN A 21 -3.75 0.77 5.29
CA ASN A 21 -5.02 1.04 5.96
C ASN A 21 -5.50 2.45 5.59
N TRP A 22 -6.70 2.52 5.02
CA TRP A 22 -7.36 3.74 4.57
C TRP A 22 -8.45 4.11 5.56
N GLU A 23 -8.31 5.26 6.20
CA GLU A 23 -9.29 5.76 7.15
C GLU A 23 -10.26 6.68 6.42
N ILE A 24 -11.51 6.23 6.25
CA ILE A 24 -12.56 6.95 5.54
C ILE A 24 -13.31 7.84 6.52
N CYS A 25 -13.51 9.12 6.19
CA CYS A 25 -13.94 10.16 7.14
C CYS A 25 -15.23 9.90 7.91
N ASN A 26 -16.06 8.95 7.49
CA ASN A 26 -17.22 8.42 8.22
C ASN A 26 -17.48 6.94 7.88
N GLY A 27 -16.48 6.23 7.35
CA GLY A 27 -16.64 4.89 6.76
C GLY A 27 -15.84 3.79 7.46
N GLY A 28 -15.04 4.15 8.47
CA GLY A 28 -14.16 3.21 9.15
C GLY A 28 -12.84 3.00 8.40
N VAL A 29 -12.22 1.85 8.61
CA VAL A 29 -10.90 1.52 8.05
C VAL A 29 -11.04 0.45 6.99
N GLU A 30 -10.66 0.78 5.75
CA GLU A 30 -10.52 -0.18 4.66
C GLU A 30 -9.05 -0.60 4.50
N LYS A 31 -8.80 -1.79 3.98
CA LYS A 31 -7.44 -2.33 3.82
C LYS A 31 -7.21 -2.76 2.40
N THR A 32 -6.06 -2.42 1.86
CA THR A 32 -5.59 -2.94 0.57
C THR A 32 -4.19 -3.48 0.73
N ASN A 33 -3.82 -4.41 -0.14
CA ASN A 33 -2.45 -4.86 -0.28
C ASN A 33 -1.88 -4.33 -1.60
N SER A 34 -0.62 -3.94 -1.59
CA SER A 34 0.13 -3.47 -2.75
C SER A 34 1.17 -4.52 -3.14
N ASP A 35 1.23 -4.80 -4.43
CA ASP A 35 2.29 -5.57 -5.08
C ASP A 35 2.92 -4.70 -6.19
N GLY A 36 3.16 -3.42 -5.87
CA GLY A 36 3.56 -2.39 -6.83
C GLY A 36 2.53 -1.26 -6.98
N CYS A 37 2.46 -0.62 -8.16
CA CYS A 37 1.47 0.43 -8.36
C CYS A 37 0.06 -0.16 -8.37
N THR A 38 -0.79 0.31 -7.48
CA THR A 38 -2.16 -0.18 -7.29
C THR A 38 -3.15 0.96 -7.50
N ASN A 39 -4.07 0.82 -8.46
CA ASN A 39 -5.18 1.75 -8.62
C ASN A 39 -6.19 1.54 -7.49
N VAL A 40 -6.77 2.63 -6.99
CA VAL A 40 -7.81 2.62 -5.97
C VAL A 40 -9.13 3.06 -6.56
N SER A 41 -10.21 2.72 -5.86
CA SER A 41 -11.56 3.13 -6.25
C SER A 41 -12.47 3.19 -5.02
N GLY A 42 -13.59 3.91 -5.18
CA GLY A 42 -14.62 4.05 -4.15
C GLY A 42 -14.26 5.09 -3.10
N ALA A 43 -14.71 4.87 -1.86
CA ALA A 43 -14.57 5.86 -0.78
C ALA A 43 -13.12 6.25 -0.45
N LYS A 44 -12.15 5.39 -0.80
CA LYS A 44 -10.71 5.65 -0.67
C LYS A 44 -10.21 6.79 -1.57
N GLU A 45 -10.88 7.02 -2.70
CA GLU A 45 -10.60 8.12 -3.64
C GLU A 45 -11.05 9.44 -3.01
N ASP A 46 -12.35 9.53 -2.69
CA ASP A 46 -13.01 10.83 -2.50
C ASP A 46 -13.29 11.20 -1.03
N ASN A 47 -13.17 10.27 -0.10
CA ASN A 47 -13.56 10.48 1.30
C ASN A 47 -12.49 10.03 2.30
N LEU A 48 -11.23 10.23 1.92
CA LEU A 48 -10.07 9.84 2.71
C LEU A 48 -9.78 10.86 3.82
N CYS A 49 -9.62 10.37 5.05
CA CYS A 49 -9.28 11.16 6.23
C CYS A 49 -7.87 10.91 6.73
N GLY A 50 -7.40 9.68 6.60
CA GLY A 50 -6.08 9.31 7.07
C GLY A 50 -5.59 8.02 6.43
N ILE A 51 -4.29 7.81 6.55
CA ILE A 51 -3.63 6.59 6.11
C ILE A 51 -2.71 6.12 7.21
N THR A 52 -2.74 4.81 7.45
CA THR A 52 -1.79 4.13 8.32
C THR A 52 -1.16 2.98 7.55
N ILE A 53 0.16 2.90 7.54
CA ILE A 53 0.91 1.83 6.90
C ILE A 53 1.53 0.97 8.00
N PRO A 54 0.98 -0.23 8.28
CA PRO A 54 1.51 -1.08 9.32
C PRO A 54 2.86 -1.71 8.90
N PRO A 55 3.85 -1.77 9.80
CA PRO A 55 5.00 -2.66 9.63
C PRO A 55 4.57 -4.13 9.82
N PRO A 56 5.33 -5.12 9.32
CA PRO A 56 6.55 -5.01 8.48
C PRO A 56 6.25 -4.99 6.97
N GLY A 57 7.22 -4.61 6.14
CA GLY A 57 7.19 -4.83 4.68
C GLY A 57 7.05 -3.60 3.78
N THR A 58 7.24 -2.39 4.33
CA THR A 58 7.54 -1.16 3.58
C THR A 58 8.04 -0.10 4.56
N ASP A 59 8.76 0.91 4.08
CA ASP A 59 9.10 2.09 4.87
C ASP A 59 8.12 3.24 4.61
N TYR A 60 7.61 3.36 3.39
CA TYR A 60 6.65 4.39 3.03
C TYR A 60 5.85 4.03 1.77
N CYS A 61 4.69 4.66 1.62
CA CYS A 61 3.92 4.62 0.38
C CYS A 61 3.72 6.04 -0.19
N GLU A 62 3.73 6.11 -1.51
CA GLU A 62 3.37 7.29 -2.29
C GLU A 62 1.96 7.12 -2.85
N PHE A 63 1.16 8.17 -2.76
CA PHE A 63 -0.24 8.22 -3.16
C PHE A 63 -0.38 9.28 -4.25
N TYR A 64 -0.96 8.88 -5.37
CA TYR A 64 -1.01 9.68 -6.59
C TYR A 64 -2.46 10.05 -6.90
N THR A 65 -2.67 11.30 -7.35
CA THR A 65 -3.99 11.76 -7.83
C THR A 65 -4.36 11.21 -9.21
N THR A 66 -3.51 10.37 -9.79
CA THR A 66 -3.69 9.73 -11.09
C THR A 66 -3.53 8.23 -10.99
N GLY A 67 -4.11 7.52 -11.96
CA GLY A 67 -3.93 6.08 -12.07
C GLY A 67 -2.48 5.69 -12.42
N CYS A 68 -2.16 4.43 -12.18
CA CYS A 68 -0.86 3.85 -12.47
C CYS A 68 -0.43 4.07 -13.94
N GLY A 69 0.82 4.47 -14.13
CA GLY A 69 1.39 4.75 -15.45
C GLY A 69 1.12 6.17 -15.98
N ASN A 70 0.38 7.00 -15.24
CA ASN A 70 0.17 8.40 -15.57
C ASN A 70 1.00 9.32 -14.66
N PRO A 71 2.04 10.00 -15.19
CA PRO A 71 2.93 10.85 -14.40
C PRO A 71 2.35 12.25 -14.09
N PHE A 72 1.19 12.60 -14.64
CA PHE A 72 0.63 13.95 -14.54
C PHE A 72 -0.31 14.10 -13.34
N GLY A 73 0.22 14.31 -12.14
CA GLY A 73 -0.58 14.44 -10.92
C GLY A 73 0.15 15.05 -9.74
N SER A 74 -0.53 15.11 -8.60
CA SER A 74 0.11 15.38 -7.30
C SER A 74 0.45 14.06 -6.61
N THR A 75 1.57 14.07 -5.90
CA THR A 75 2.03 12.93 -5.10
C THR A 75 2.04 13.34 -3.63
N TYR A 76 1.49 12.47 -2.79
CA TYR A 76 1.56 12.57 -1.34
C TYR A 76 2.35 11.37 -0.80
N ARG A 77 3.03 11.54 0.32
CA ARG A 77 3.84 10.49 0.95
C ARG A 77 3.34 10.24 2.36
N CYS A 78 3.24 8.96 2.73
CA CYS A 78 3.04 8.53 4.11
C CYS A 78 4.11 7.52 4.48
N SER A 79 4.80 7.75 5.60
CA SER A 79 5.83 6.85 6.12
C SER A 79 5.28 5.98 7.25
N VAL A 80 5.81 4.77 7.41
CA VAL A 80 5.55 3.93 8.58
C VAL A 80 6.05 4.63 9.86
N SER A 81 7.15 5.38 9.76
CA SER A 81 7.70 6.17 10.88
C SER A 81 6.75 7.26 11.38
N ASP A 82 5.87 7.76 10.52
CA ASP A 82 4.90 8.79 10.87
C ASP A 82 3.73 8.20 11.68
N GLY A 83 3.55 6.87 11.60
CA GLY A 83 2.49 6.11 12.25
C GLY A 83 1.13 6.32 11.60
N HIS A 84 0.69 7.58 11.49
CA HIS A 84 -0.58 7.97 10.89
C HIS A 84 -0.43 9.28 10.12
N CYS A 85 -0.85 9.29 8.86
CA CYS A 85 -0.82 10.46 7.99
C CYS A 85 -2.21 11.05 7.84
N ASN A 86 -2.35 12.35 8.14
CA ASN A 86 -3.59 13.08 7.91
C ASN A 86 -3.75 13.36 6.40
N ALA A 87 -4.75 12.74 5.80
CA ALA A 87 -5.03 12.81 4.38
C ALA A 87 -6.25 13.68 4.02
N ARG A 88 -6.88 14.35 5.00
CA ARG A 88 -8.06 15.21 4.77
C ARG A 88 -7.84 16.36 3.78
N SER A 89 -6.60 16.84 3.68
CA SER A 89 -6.24 17.93 2.76
C SER A 89 -5.77 17.44 1.41
N TRP A 90 -5.69 16.13 1.21
CA TRP A 90 -5.23 15.55 -0.04
C TRP A 90 -6.35 15.63 -1.08
N LYS A 91 -5.95 15.78 -2.33
CA LYS A 91 -6.88 15.59 -3.45
C LYS A 91 -7.22 14.10 -3.58
N SER A 92 -8.29 13.81 -4.31
CA SER A 92 -8.73 12.45 -4.59
C SER A 92 -7.58 11.60 -5.13
N ILE A 93 -7.32 10.46 -4.47
CA ILE A 93 -6.18 9.58 -4.76
C ILE A 93 -6.67 8.47 -5.68
N ALA A 94 -6.05 8.32 -6.84
CA ALA A 94 -6.43 7.31 -7.84
C ALA A 94 -5.50 6.10 -7.87
N SER A 95 -4.27 6.22 -7.37
CA SER A 95 -3.37 5.07 -7.20
C SER A 95 -2.34 5.28 -6.09
N TYR A 96 -1.64 4.23 -5.71
CA TYR A 96 -0.54 4.31 -4.76
C TYR A 96 0.53 3.25 -5.04
N ARG A 97 1.73 3.46 -4.50
CA ARG A 97 2.84 2.51 -4.56
C ARG A 97 3.67 2.57 -3.29
N CYS A 98 4.03 1.40 -2.76
CA CYS A 98 4.84 1.29 -1.56
C CYS A 98 6.30 0.93 -1.90
N TRP A 99 7.21 1.35 -1.03
CA TRP A 99 8.65 1.24 -1.22
C TRP A 99 9.32 0.78 0.07
N ASP A 100 10.21 -0.21 -0.06
CA ASP A 100 11.20 -0.56 0.95
C ASP A 100 12.48 0.25 0.68
N HIS A 101 13.16 0.69 1.74
CA HIS A 101 14.39 1.47 1.65
C HIS A 101 15.63 0.64 1.34
#